data_AF-A0A100WAY7-F1
#
_entry.id   AF-A0A100WAY7-F1
#
_cell.length_a   1.000
_cell.length_b   1.000
_cell.length_c   1.000
_cell.angle_alpha   90.00
_cell.angle_beta   90.00
_cell.angle_gamma   90.00
#
_symmetry.space_group_name_H-M   'P 1'
#
loop_
_entity.id
_entity.type
_entity.pdbx_description
1 polymer ?
#
loop_
_entity_poly.entity_id
_entity_poly.type
_entity_poly.pdbx_seq_one_letter_code
_entity_poly.pdbx_strand_id
1 'polypeptide(L)'
;MCDHETPALAPVGSLNVPVLAGSRARARQILAAVDGDLAGWTVHLRCDYVVAATASFADEIVRTILVDRCAAALSVTSSAPAELVDHLRARAAACGVADRLQLDLL
;
A
#
# COMPACT_ATOMS: atom_id res chain seq x y z
N MET A 1 22.83 24.18 -14.23
CA MET A 1 22.85 23.45 -12.95
C MET A 1 21.42 23.05 -12.71
N CYS A 2 21.07 21.80 -12.99
CA CYS A 2 19.73 21.30 -12.78
C CYS A 2 19.78 20.53 -11.47
N ASP A 3 19.39 21.21 -10.39
CA ASP A 3 19.12 20.60 -9.10
C ASP A 3 17.95 19.62 -9.29
N HIS A 4 18.28 18.38 -9.68
CA HIS A 4 17.39 17.25 -9.49
C HIS A 4 17.47 16.94 -8.01
N GLU A 5 16.55 17.50 -7.22
CA GLU A 5 16.26 17.03 -5.88
C GLU A 5 16.18 15.51 -5.91
N THR A 6 17.18 14.85 -5.32
CA THR A 6 17.15 13.42 -5.05
C THR A 6 15.86 13.15 -4.27
N PRO A 7 14.89 12.39 -4.82
CA PRO A 7 13.73 12.01 -4.04
C PRO A 7 14.25 11.22 -2.85
N ALA A 8 14.04 11.76 -1.65
CA ALA A 8 14.37 11.09 -0.41
C ALA A 8 13.76 9.68 -0.49
N LEU A 9 14.62 8.66 -0.56
CA LEU A 9 14.22 7.27 -0.45
C LEU A 9 13.36 7.17 0.81
N ALA A 10 12.05 7.00 0.63
CA ALA A 10 11.16 6.74 1.75
C ALA A 10 11.77 5.58 2.53
N PRO A 11 11.80 5.64 3.88
CA PRO A 11 12.38 4.56 4.67
C PRO A 11 11.76 3.25 4.20
N VAL A 12 12.62 2.28 3.96
CA VAL A 12 12.29 0.95 3.42
C VAL A 12 11.02 0.46 4.09
N GLY A 13 9.93 0.34 3.32
CA GLY A 13 8.63 -0.06 3.86
C GLY A 13 7.61 1.06 4.11
N SER A 14 7.68 2.23 3.46
CA SER A 14 6.55 3.19 3.47
C SER A 14 6.08 3.56 2.05
N LEU A 15 4.79 3.38 1.79
CA LEU A 15 4.10 3.67 0.52
C LEU A 15 3.11 4.82 0.74
N ASN A 16 3.35 5.94 0.06
CA ASN A 16 2.41 7.06 0.05
C ASN A 16 1.31 6.79 -0.98
N VAL A 17 0.06 6.78 -0.53
CA VAL A 17 -1.09 6.62 -1.44
C VAL A 17 -1.49 8.00 -1.99
N PRO A 18 -1.61 8.16 -3.32
CA PRO A 18 -2.01 9.42 -3.91
C PRO A 18 -3.48 9.75 -3.59
N VAL A 19 -3.79 11.04 -3.60
CA VAL A 19 -5.13 11.61 -3.31
C VAL A 19 -6.28 10.88 -4.02
N LEU A 20 -6.05 10.50 -5.28
CA LEU A 20 -6.98 9.73 -6.11
C LEU A 20 -6.32 8.41 -6.54
N ALA A 21 -6.59 7.36 -5.77
CA ALA A 21 -6.14 6.00 -6.01
C ALA A 21 -7.14 5.25 -6.92
N GLY A 22 -7.27 5.73 -8.16
CA GLY A 22 -8.36 5.35 -9.05
C GLY A 22 -8.18 4.05 -9.85
N SER A 23 -6.97 3.50 -10.00
CA SER A 23 -6.72 2.39 -10.93
C SER A 23 -5.58 1.44 -10.53
N ARG A 24 -5.62 0.20 -11.04
CA ARG A 24 -4.53 -0.79 -10.92
C ARG A 24 -3.21 -0.27 -11.49
N ALA A 25 -3.25 0.41 -12.63
CA ALA A 25 -2.06 0.99 -13.25
C ALA A 25 -1.36 1.97 -12.30
N ARG A 26 -2.15 2.76 -11.56
CA ARG A 26 -1.61 3.71 -10.58
C ARG A 26 -1.02 2.99 -9.36
N ALA A 27 -1.65 1.93 -8.86
CA ALA A 27 -1.05 1.09 -7.81
C ALA A 27 0.30 0.52 -8.24
N ARG A 28 0.39 -0.05 -9.45
CA ARG A 28 1.65 -0.59 -9.99
C ARG A 28 2.76 0.44 -10.09
N GLN A 29 2.44 1.68 -10.48
CA GLN A 29 3.43 2.75 -10.55
C GLN A 29 4.05 3.08 -9.18
N ILE A 30 3.24 3.07 -8.12
CA ILE A 30 3.73 3.33 -6.76
C ILE A 30 4.55 2.12 -6.28
N LEU A 31 4.07 0.90 -6.54
CA LEU A 31 4.73 -0.35 -6.16
C LEU A 31 6.05 -0.59 -6.92
N ALA A 32 6.21 0.01 -8.11
CA ALA A 32 7.46 -0.03 -8.86
C ALA A 32 8.61 0.70 -8.16
N ALA A 33 8.30 1.65 -7.27
CA ALA A 33 9.32 2.31 -6.45
C ALA A 33 9.79 1.46 -5.26
N VAL A 34 9.10 0.35 -4.98
CA VAL A 34 9.47 -0.62 -3.96
C VAL A 34 10.03 -1.85 -4.69
N ASP A 35 11.34 -1.97 -4.76
CA ASP A 35 12.00 -3.10 -5.41
C ASP A 35 12.29 -4.23 -4.40
N GLY A 36 12.21 -5.47 -4.88
CA GLY A 36 12.68 -6.65 -4.15
C GLY A 36 11.60 -7.48 -3.43
N ASP A 37 12.08 -8.57 -2.83
CA ASP A 37 11.32 -9.42 -1.91
C ASP A 37 11.07 -8.65 -0.61
N LEU A 38 9.81 -8.65 -0.14
CA LEU A 38 9.40 -7.98 1.08
C LEU A 38 9.22 -8.95 2.25
N ALA A 39 9.61 -10.22 2.08
CA ALA A 39 9.61 -11.20 3.14
C ALA A 39 10.29 -10.67 4.42
N GLY A 40 9.58 -10.74 5.55
CA GLY A 40 10.04 -10.23 6.83
C GLY A 40 9.85 -8.72 7.06
N TRP A 41 9.43 -7.98 6.03
CA TRP A 41 9.18 -6.53 6.13
C TRP A 41 7.71 -6.21 6.39
N THR A 42 7.48 -5.21 7.23
CA THR A 42 6.19 -4.54 7.34
C THR A 42 6.17 -3.35 6.38
N VAL A 43 5.14 -3.28 5.56
CA VAL A 43 4.92 -2.17 4.64
C VAL A 43 3.84 -1.26 5.21
N HIS A 44 4.15 0.02 5.38
CA HIS A 44 3.26 1.04 5.88
C HIS A 44 2.63 1.80 4.71
N LEU A 45 1.31 1.65 4.56
CA LEU A 45 0.49 2.38 3.61
C LEU A 45 0.02 3.68 4.26
N ARG A 46 0.65 4.78 3.87
CA ARG A 46 0.31 6.12 4.34
C ARG A 46 -0.83 6.70 3.53
N CYS A 47 -1.95 6.94 4.19
CA CYS A 47 -3.18 7.45 3.59
C CYS A 47 -3.48 8.91 3.99
N ASP A 48 -2.45 9.69 4.32
CA ASP A 48 -2.56 11.06 4.87
C ASP A 48 -3.42 12.02 4.02
N TYR A 49 -3.51 11.77 2.71
CA TYR A 49 -4.22 12.64 1.76
C TYR A 49 -5.25 11.90 0.89
N VAL A 50 -5.56 10.63 1.20
CA VAL A 50 -6.43 9.80 0.36
C VAL A 50 -7.88 10.18 0.59
N VAL A 51 -8.54 10.62 -0.48
CA VAL A 51 -9.97 10.95 -0.42
C VAL A 51 -10.81 9.74 -0.82
N ALA A 52 -10.38 8.98 -1.83
CA ALA A 52 -11.07 7.79 -2.29
C ALA A 52 -10.10 6.84 -3.00
N ALA A 53 -10.38 5.54 -2.91
CA ALA A 53 -9.64 4.49 -3.59
C ALA A 53 -10.60 3.43 -4.09
N THR A 54 -10.35 2.91 -5.30
CA THR A 54 -11.21 1.88 -5.88
C THR A 54 -10.84 0.49 -5.36
N ALA A 55 -11.81 -0.45 -5.38
CA ALA A 55 -11.55 -1.86 -5.10
C ALA A 55 -10.41 -2.44 -5.94
N SER A 56 -10.30 -2.00 -7.21
CA SER A 56 -9.23 -2.41 -8.12
C SER A 56 -7.85 -1.91 -7.69
N PHE A 57 -7.75 -0.75 -7.06
CA PHE A 57 -6.50 -0.26 -6.49
C PHE A 57 -6.10 -1.10 -5.27
N ALA A 58 -7.02 -1.29 -4.33
CA ALA A 58 -6.79 -2.12 -3.14
C ALA A 58 -6.40 -3.57 -3.49
N ASP A 59 -7.04 -4.13 -4.53
CA ASP A 59 -6.74 -5.45 -5.09
C ASP A 59 -5.26 -5.59 -5.49
N GLU A 60 -4.74 -4.59 -6.21
CA GLU A 60 -3.36 -4.59 -6.67
C GLU A 60 -2.37 -4.46 -5.50
N ILE A 61 -2.66 -3.59 -4.54
CA ILE A 61 -1.82 -3.39 -3.34
C ILE A 61 -1.69 -4.70 -2.57
N VAL A 62 -2.80 -5.35 -2.23
CA VAL A 62 -2.78 -6.62 -1.48
C VAL A 62 -2.07 -7.71 -2.29
N ARG A 63 -2.40 -7.85 -3.57
CA ARG A 63 -1.79 -8.88 -4.41
C ARG A 63 -0.28 -8.70 -4.49
N THR A 64 0.20 -7.51 -4.83
CA THR A 64 1.64 -7.32 -5.02
C THR A 64 2.42 -7.36 -3.71
N ILE A 65 1.92 -6.72 -2.63
CA ILE A 65 2.67 -6.62 -1.38
C ILE A 65 2.61 -7.93 -0.58
N LEU A 66 1.41 -8.44 -0.31
CA LEU A 66 1.21 -9.55 0.62
C LEU A 66 1.32 -10.92 -0.07
N VAL A 67 0.96 -11.01 -1.36
CA VAL A 67 0.94 -12.28 -2.10
C VAL A 67 2.21 -12.46 -2.94
N ASP A 68 2.47 -11.55 -3.88
CA ASP A 68 3.56 -11.72 -4.85
C ASP A 68 4.93 -11.48 -4.20
N ARG A 69 5.03 -10.51 -3.29
CA ARG A 69 6.28 -10.12 -2.59
C ARG A 69 6.33 -10.57 -1.14
N CYS A 70 5.36 -11.35 -0.68
CA CYS A 70 5.37 -12.03 0.61
C CYS A 70 5.67 -11.15 1.83
N ALA A 71 5.25 -9.87 1.83
CA ALA A 71 5.46 -9.00 2.98
C ALA A 71 4.91 -9.62 4.27
N ALA A 72 5.63 -9.42 5.37
CA ALA A 72 5.23 -9.94 6.67
C ALA A 72 3.94 -9.27 7.16
N ALA A 73 3.80 -7.97 6.91
CA ALA A 73 2.58 -7.23 7.21
C ALA A 73 2.38 -6.03 6.27
N LEU A 74 1.12 -5.63 6.12
CA LEU A 74 0.69 -4.37 5.52
C LEU A 74 -0.02 -3.56 6.60
N SER A 75 0.63 -2.52 7.09
CA SER A 75 0.09 -1.58 8.07
C SER A 75 -0.57 -0.42 7.34
N VAL A 76 -1.81 -0.09 7.67
CA VAL A 76 -2.56 1.03 7.06
C VAL A 76 -2.84 2.07 8.15
N THR A 77 -2.52 3.33 7.86
CA THR A 77 -2.71 4.44 8.81
C THR A 77 -4.19 4.69 9.14
N SER A 78 -4.51 5.06 10.39
CA SER A 78 -5.85 5.47 10.89
C SER A 78 -6.63 6.41 9.96
N SER A 79 -5.93 7.31 9.24
CA SER A 79 -6.55 8.32 8.37
C SER A 79 -7.12 7.74 7.06
N ALA A 80 -6.96 6.44 6.81
CA ALA A 80 -7.46 5.82 5.60
C ALA A 80 -9.00 5.85 5.54
N PRO A 81 -9.60 6.14 4.37
CA PRO A 81 -11.05 6.12 4.22
C PRO A 81 -11.60 4.71 4.45
N ALA A 82 -12.74 4.60 5.14
CA ALA A 82 -13.35 3.32 5.51
C ALA A 82 -13.57 2.38 4.32
N GLU A 83 -13.99 2.93 3.17
CA GLU A 83 -14.17 2.17 1.93
C GLU A 83 -12.88 1.50 1.45
N LEU A 84 -11.74 2.20 1.51
CA LEU A 84 -10.44 1.62 1.18
C LEU A 84 -10.08 0.49 2.15
N VAL A 85 -10.31 0.71 3.45
CA VAL A 85 -10.06 -0.30 4.48
C VAL A 85 -10.91 -1.55 4.25
N ASP A 86 -12.18 -1.39 3.90
CA ASP A 86 -13.09 -2.50 3.60
C ASP A 86 -12.66 -3.26 2.34
N HIS A 87 -12.23 -2.55 1.29
CA HIS A 87 -11.67 -3.19 0.10
C HIS A 87 -10.37 -3.97 0.39
N LEU A 88 -9.46 -3.41 1.18
CA LEU A 88 -8.22 -4.08 1.57
C LEU A 88 -8.51 -5.34 2.40
N ARG A 89 -9.42 -5.24 3.38
CA ARG A 89 -9.86 -6.38 4.21
C ARG A 89 -10.51 -7.48 3.39
N ALA A 90 -11.48 -7.12 2.54
CA ALA A 90 -12.18 -8.07 1.69
C ALA A 90 -11.20 -8.82 0.78
N ARG A 91 -10.23 -8.10 0.20
CA ARG A 91 -9.21 -8.73 -0.64
C ARG A 91 -8.25 -9.60 0.15
N ALA A 92 -7.72 -9.11 1.27
CA ALA A 92 -6.78 -9.87 2.10
C ALA A 92 -7.42 -11.18 2.61
N ALA A 93 -8.71 -11.15 2.96
CA ALA A 93 -9.48 -12.34 3.31
C ALA A 93 -9.62 -13.30 2.13
N ALA A 94 -9.98 -12.80 0.94
CA ALA A 94 -10.09 -13.63 -0.27
C ALA A 94 -8.76 -14.29 -0.69
N CYS A 95 -7.63 -13.66 -0.35
CA CYS A 95 -6.28 -14.19 -0.57
C CYS A 95 -5.73 -15.01 0.60
N GLY A 96 -6.46 -15.15 1.71
CA GLY A 96 -6.00 -15.89 2.90
C GLY A 96 -4.83 -15.26 3.66
N VAL A 97 -4.65 -13.93 3.55
CA VAL A 97 -3.56 -13.15 4.18
C VAL A 97 -4.08 -12.05 5.10
N ALA A 98 -5.33 -12.19 5.58
CA ALA A 98 -5.97 -11.18 6.43
C ALA A 98 -5.24 -10.97 7.77
N ASP A 99 -4.55 -11.98 8.28
CA ASP A 99 -3.70 -11.92 9.48
C ASP A 99 -2.53 -10.94 9.35
N ARG A 100 -2.11 -10.65 8.10
CA ARG A 100 -1.01 -9.75 7.78
C ARG A 100 -1.46 -8.31 7.56
N LEU A 101 -2.77 -8.06 7.47
CA LEU A 101 -3.30 -6.71 7.34
C LEU A 101 -3.51 -6.09 8.73
N GLN A 102 -2.77 -5.03 9.01
CA GLN A 102 -2.81 -4.32 10.28
C GLN A 102 -3.37 -2.92 10.06
N LEU A 103 -4.30 -2.51 10.92
CA LEU A 103 -4.78 -1.13 10.95
C LEU A 103 -4.11 -0.45 12.13
N ASP A 104 -3.25 0.51 11.83
CA ASP A 104 -2.56 1.28 12.84
C ASP A 104 -3.54 2.34 13.36
N LEU A 105 -4.19 2.02 14.49
CA LEU A 105 -5.07 2.91 15.25
C LEU A 105 -4.19 3.86 16.07
N LEU A 106 -3.55 4.81 15.41
CA LEU A 106 -2.95 5.99 16.04
C LEU A 106 -4.04 6.99 16.45
#